data_AF-A0A8J6T1H7-F1
#
_entry.id   AF-A0A8J6T1H7-F1
#
_cell.length_a   1.000
_cell.length_b   1.000
_cell.length_c   1.000
_cell.angle_alpha   90.00
_cell.angle_beta   90.00
_cell.angle_gamma   90.00
#
_symmetry.space_group_name_H-M   'P 1'
#
loop_
_entity.id
_entity.type
_entity.pdbx_description
1 polymer ?
#
loop_
_entity_poly.entity_id
_entity_poly.type
_entity_poly.pdbx_seq_one_letter_code
_entity_poly.pdbx_strand_id
1 'polypeptide(L)'
;TDMQSYTLMQDRAWQFRSVGYGHDLKVWADLMSALRLVGYDYVVSIEHEDGLMSIEEGFSKAVQNLQQVLIREPLGEAWWV
;
A
#
# COMPACT_ATOMS: atom_id res chain seq x y z
N THR A 1 23.14 -2.85 3.96
CA THR A 1 22.19 -2.29 2.98
C THR A 1 22.57 -2.77 1.61
N ASP A 2 21.61 -3.15 0.79
CA ASP A 2 21.84 -3.54 -0.61
C ASP A 2 21.98 -2.27 -1.46
N MET A 3 23.18 -2.05 -2.02
CA MET A 3 23.56 -0.86 -2.80
C MET A 3 23.64 -1.12 -4.31
N GLN A 4 23.19 -2.29 -4.78
CA GLN A 4 23.19 -2.60 -6.21
C GLN A 4 22.23 -1.66 -6.97
N SER A 5 22.34 -1.62 -8.31
CA SER A 5 21.36 -0.91 -9.15
C SER A 5 19.96 -1.53 -9.00
N TYR A 6 18.89 -0.73 -9.10
CA TYR A 6 17.51 -1.25 -9.11
C TYR A 6 17.21 -2.13 -10.33
N THR A 7 18.02 -2.00 -11.40
CA THR A 7 17.87 -2.82 -12.62
C THR A 7 18.36 -4.26 -12.46
N LEU A 8 19.20 -4.56 -11.45
CA LEU A 8 19.73 -5.90 -11.18
C LEU A 8 18.77 -6.74 -10.33
N MET A 9 17.51 -6.80 -10.73
CA MET A 9 16.41 -7.33 -9.91
C MET A 9 16.64 -8.76 -9.38
N GLN A 10 17.36 -9.61 -10.11
CA GLN A 10 17.65 -10.99 -9.68
C GLN A 10 18.72 -11.07 -8.58
N ASP A 11 19.65 -10.13 -8.54
CA ASP A 11 20.81 -10.16 -7.64
C ASP A 11 20.57 -9.36 -6.34
N ARG A 12 19.44 -8.65 -6.27
CA ARG A 12 19.03 -7.85 -5.11
C ARG A 12 18.38 -8.68 -4.03
N ALA A 13 18.67 -8.33 -2.79
CA ALA A 13 18.04 -8.93 -1.61
C ALA A 13 16.56 -8.50 -1.44
N TRP A 14 16.18 -7.37 -2.03
CA TRP A 14 14.82 -6.83 -1.98
C TRP A 14 14.54 -5.89 -3.16
N GLN A 15 13.26 -5.71 -3.47
CA GLN A 15 12.78 -4.84 -4.54
C GLN A 15 11.53 -4.10 -4.08
N PHE A 16 11.32 -2.89 -4.60
CA PHE A 16 10.04 -2.21 -4.49
C PHE A 16 8.98 -2.92 -5.35
N ARG A 17 7.76 -3.00 -4.83
CA ARG A 17 6.63 -3.71 -5.44
C ARG A 17 5.38 -2.86 -5.30
N SER A 18 4.47 -2.97 -6.27
CA SER A 18 3.13 -2.37 -6.19
C SER A 18 2.37 -2.85 -4.94
N VAL A 19 1.50 -1.99 -4.39
CA VAL A 19 0.68 -2.31 -3.21
C VAL A 19 -0.09 -3.62 -3.44
N GLY A 20 0.03 -4.57 -2.50
CA GLY A 20 -0.53 -5.93 -2.60
C GLY A 20 0.37 -6.98 -3.26
N TYR A 21 1.53 -6.61 -3.81
CA TYR A 21 2.50 -7.52 -4.44
C TYR A 21 3.84 -7.64 -3.69
N GLY A 22 4.06 -6.82 -2.66
CA GLY A 22 5.18 -6.96 -1.72
C GLY A 22 4.69 -7.48 -0.37
N HIS A 23 3.87 -6.67 0.31
CA HIS A 23 3.05 -7.10 1.45
C HIS A 23 1.62 -7.40 1.01
N ASP A 24 0.97 -8.33 1.71
CA ASP A 24 -0.44 -8.66 1.50
C ASP A 24 -1.37 -7.50 1.87
N LEU A 25 -2.65 -7.60 1.47
CA LEU A 25 -3.65 -6.57 1.76
C LEU A 25 -3.93 -6.42 3.26
N LYS A 26 -3.64 -7.44 4.08
CA LYS A 26 -3.85 -7.36 5.53
C LYS A 26 -2.93 -6.30 6.15
N VAL A 27 -1.65 -6.28 5.77
CA VAL A 27 -0.71 -5.25 6.25
C VAL A 27 -1.22 -3.84 5.91
N TRP A 28 -1.75 -3.65 4.70
CA TRP A 28 -2.31 -2.36 4.29
C TRP A 28 -3.60 -2.01 5.03
N ALA A 29 -4.48 -2.97 5.29
CA ALA A 29 -5.67 -2.76 6.12
C ALA A 29 -5.28 -2.35 7.54
N ASP A 30 -4.31 -3.03 8.16
CA ASP A 30 -3.81 -2.71 9.49
C ASP A 30 -3.22 -1.28 9.53
N LEU A 31 -2.48 -0.88 8.48
CA LEU A 31 -1.96 0.49 8.35
C LEU A 31 -3.08 1.53 8.28
N MET A 32 -4.10 1.31 7.44
CA MET A 32 -5.25 2.22 7.33
C MET A 32 -6.03 2.32 8.65
N SER A 33 -6.19 1.20 9.36
CA SER A 33 -6.78 1.19 10.70
C SER A 33 -5.95 1.98 11.71
N ALA A 34 -4.62 1.83 11.70
CA ALA A 34 -3.74 2.58 12.58
C ALA A 34 -3.83 4.09 12.32
N LEU A 35 -3.83 4.51 11.05
CA LEU A 35 -4.01 5.92 10.65
C LEU A 35 -5.35 6.47 11.16
N ARG A 36 -6.43 5.70 11.02
CA ARG A 36 -7.75 6.10 11.54
C ARG A 36 -7.75 6.27 13.06
N LEU A 37 -7.09 5.37 13.80
CA LEU A 37 -7.04 5.43 15.27
C LEU A 37 -6.30 6.66 15.79
N VAL A 38 -5.31 7.16 15.05
CA VAL A 38 -4.59 8.41 15.39
C VAL A 38 -5.29 9.67 14.84
N GLY A 39 -6.47 9.53 14.25
CA GLY A 39 -7.28 10.64 13.75
C GLY A 39 -6.82 11.20 12.40
N TYR A 40 -6.01 10.48 11.64
CA TYR A 40 -5.63 10.89 10.29
C TYR A 40 -6.80 10.65 9.32
N ASP A 41 -7.23 11.70 8.63
CA ASP A 41 -8.40 11.71 7.74
C ASP A 41 -8.11 12.32 6.36
N TYR A 42 -6.83 12.43 6.00
CA TYR A 42 -6.39 13.07 4.75
C TYR A 42 -5.96 12.06 3.69
N VAL A 43 -5.27 12.56 2.66
CA VAL A 43 -4.94 11.83 1.43
C VAL A 43 -3.90 10.72 1.65
N VAL A 44 -4.21 9.51 1.17
CA VAL A 44 -3.20 8.46 0.95
C VAL A 44 -2.63 8.62 -0.45
N SER A 45 -1.36 9.03 -0.54
CA SER A 45 -0.64 9.16 -1.81
C SER A 45 0.07 7.86 -2.19
N ILE A 46 0.19 7.59 -3.50
CA ILE A 46 0.93 6.45 -4.03
C ILE A 46 2.15 6.98 -4.77
N GLU A 47 3.33 6.52 -4.36
CA GLU A 47 4.56 6.61 -5.14
C GLU A 47 4.82 5.24 -5.76
N HIS A 48 4.88 5.18 -7.09
CA HIS A 48 4.95 3.92 -7.82
C HIS A 48 6.38 3.63 -8.32
N GLU A 49 6.98 2.57 -7.78
CA GLU A 49 8.32 2.10 -8.15
C GLU A 49 8.34 0.57 -8.28
N ASP A 50 7.66 -0.01 -9.27
CA ASP A 50 7.67 -1.47 -9.51
C ASP A 50 8.47 -1.80 -10.77
N GLY A 51 9.56 -2.55 -10.63
CA GLY A 51 10.41 -2.96 -11.75
C GLY A 51 9.87 -4.10 -12.62
N LEU A 52 8.82 -4.82 -12.17
CA LEU A 52 8.26 -5.99 -12.88
C LEU A 52 6.94 -5.71 -13.60
N MET A 53 6.34 -4.54 -13.41
CA MET A 53 5.11 -4.14 -14.07
C MET A 53 5.33 -2.86 -14.88
N SER A 54 4.50 -2.64 -15.89
CA SER A 54 4.42 -1.31 -16.49
C SER A 54 3.88 -0.30 -15.46
N ILE A 55 4.24 0.97 -15.62
CA ILE A 55 3.78 2.05 -14.74
C ILE A 55 2.25 2.03 -14.60
N GLU A 56 1.53 1.93 -15.72
CA GLU A 56 0.07 1.98 -15.73
C GLU A 56 -0.56 0.76 -15.05
N GLU A 57 -0.05 -0.43 -15.33
CA GLU A 57 -0.55 -1.67 -14.73
C GLU A 57 -0.31 -1.68 -13.22
N GLY A 58 0.92 -1.39 -12.79
CA GLY A 58 1.31 -1.42 -11.39
C GLY A 58 0.58 -0.35 -10.57
N PHE A 59 0.47 0.87 -11.12
CA PHE A 59 -0.30 1.95 -10.50
C PHE A 59 -1.79 1.60 -10.40
N SER A 60 -2.41 1.12 -11.49
CA SER A 60 -3.82 0.73 -11.49
C SER A 60 -4.13 -0.36 -10.47
N LYS A 61 -3.28 -1.38 -10.37
CA LYS A 61 -3.41 -2.46 -9.38
C LYS A 61 -3.24 -1.93 -7.95
N ALA A 62 -2.28 -1.05 -7.71
CA ALA A 62 -2.10 -0.44 -6.40
C ALA A 62 -3.33 0.36 -5.95
N VAL A 63 -3.92 1.14 -6.85
CA VAL A 63 -5.18 1.88 -6.60
C VAL A 63 -6.32 0.91 -6.27
N GLN A 64 -6.53 -0.13 -7.09
CA GLN A 64 -7.59 -1.14 -6.88
C GLN A 64 -7.43 -1.84 -5.53
N ASN A 65 -6.20 -2.12 -5.12
CA ASN A 65 -5.89 -2.78 -3.85
C ASN A 65 -6.15 -1.86 -2.66
N LEU A 66 -5.71 -0.60 -2.70
CA LEU A 66 -5.99 0.36 -1.63
C LEU A 66 -7.48 0.67 -1.49
N GLN A 67 -8.21 0.75 -2.61
CA GLN A 67 -9.66 0.98 -2.58
C GLN A 67 -10.43 -0.08 -1.77
N GLN A 68 -9.92 -1.31 -1.68
CA GLN A 68 -10.55 -2.38 -0.90
C GLN A 68 -10.40 -2.19 0.62
N VAL A 69 -9.39 -1.45 1.07
CA VAL A 69 -9.02 -1.33 2.50
C VAL A 69 -9.16 0.08 3.07
N LEU A 70 -9.50 1.07 2.24
CA LEU A 70 -9.72 2.45 2.68
C LEU A 70 -11.03 2.60 3.45
N ILE A 71 -10.94 3.16 4.66
CA ILE A 71 -12.09 3.44 5.54
C ILE A 71 -12.60 4.85 5.26
N ARG A 72 -13.76 4.97 4.60
CA ARG A 72 -14.29 6.25 4.11
C ARG A 72 -15.25 6.95 5.07
N GLU A 73 -16.05 6.20 5.80
CA GLU A 73 -17.08 6.77 6.68
C GLU A 73 -16.47 7.26 8.00
N PRO A 74 -16.96 8.35 8.59
CA PRO A 74 -16.51 8.78 9.91
C PRO A 74 -16.74 7.68 10.96
N LEU A 75 -15.98 7.74 12.05
CA LEU A 75 -16.14 6.82 13.16
C LEU A 75 -17.53 7.07 13.79
N GLY A 76 -18.44 6.10 13.68
CA GLY A 76 -19.75 6.16 14.32
C GLY A 76 -19.70 5.78 15.79
N GLU A 77 -20.82 5.95 16.49
CA GLU A 77 -20.99 5.38 17.84
C GLU A 77 -21.06 3.86 17.75
N ALA A 78 -20.37 3.18 18.67
CA ALA A 78 -20.41 1.73 18.73
C ALA A 78 -21.78 1.29 19.26
N TRP A 79 -22.50 0.49 18.48
CA TRP A 79 -23.88 0.08 18.79
C TRP A 79 -23.98 -1.19 19.64
N TRP A 80 -22.86 -1.92 19.80
CA TRP A 80 -22.75 -3.17 20.54
C TRP A 80 -22.18 -3.01 21.96
N VAL A 81 -22.06 -1.77 22.44
CA VAL A 81 -21.54 -1.44 23.77
C VAL A 81 -22.68 -1.12 24.72
#